data_AF-A0A1C6G021-F1
#
_entry.id   AF-A0A1C6G021-F1
#
_cell.length_a   1.000
_cell.length_b   1.000
_cell.length_c   1.000
_cell.angle_alpha   90.00
_cell.angle_beta   90.00
_cell.angle_gamma   90.00
#
_symmetry.space_group_name_H-M   'P 1'
#
loop_
_entity.id
_entity.type
_entity.pdbx_description
1 polymer ?
#
loop_
_entity_poly.entity_id
_entity_poly.type
_entity_poly.pdbx_seq_one_letter_code
_entity_poly.pdbx_strand_id
1 'polypeptide(L)'
;MKQYSEMLEEAKNAGLTNEKIMWKSIAGVSEMLQLVKRDHPEMYWEFMREQHGILYGNHYNESFAIHDVSMIRYTDRMGKKCEGPYWTLEQIESATKGMAYPSGTTKWDKYVAFNGFYADTCTVLEEEQIIKAAHKFYFMDEDAPQGKIWLYMEAMYDAK
;
A
#
# COMPACT_ATOMS: atom_id res chain seq x y z
N MET A 1 -7.38 23.62 23.64
CA MET A 1 -7.19 22.20 24.01
C MET A 1 -5.93 21.75 23.28
N LYS A 2 -4.99 21.08 23.95
CA LYS A 2 -3.72 20.63 23.32
C LYS A 2 -3.99 19.51 22.30
N GLN A 3 -3.08 19.30 21.36
CA GLN A 3 -3.16 18.12 20.51
C GLN A 3 -2.95 16.83 21.32
N TYR A 4 -3.51 15.71 20.86
CA TYR A 4 -3.42 14.44 21.59
C TYR A 4 -1.97 13.97 21.74
N SER A 5 -1.14 14.16 20.72
CA SER A 5 0.31 13.88 20.74
C SER A 5 1.05 14.70 21.80
N GLU A 6 0.79 16.01 21.87
CA GLU A 6 1.39 16.91 22.87
C GLU A 6 1.04 16.48 24.30
N MET A 7 -0.21 16.08 24.54
CA MET A 7 -0.64 15.56 25.84
C MET A 7 0.11 14.27 26.21
N LEU A 8 0.33 13.36 25.27
CA LEU A 8 1.10 12.13 25.48
C LEU A 8 2.58 12.43 25.77
N GLU A 9 3.16 13.39 25.06
CA GLU A 9 4.55 13.80 25.26
C GLU A 9 4.76 14.44 26.64
N GLU A 10 3.85 15.31 27.08
CA GLU A 10 3.88 15.89 28.43
C GLU A 10 3.75 14.83 29.52
N ALA A 11 2.81 13.89 29.36
CA ALA A 11 2.63 12.81 30.33
C ALA A 11 3.87 11.90 30.40
N LYS A 12 4.53 11.65 29.25
CA LYS A 12 5.80 10.93 29.19
C LYS A 12 6.91 11.67 29.91
N ASN A 13 7.07 12.97 29.65
CA ASN A 13 8.09 13.81 30.27
C ASN A 13 7.89 13.97 31.79
N ALA A 14 6.64 13.93 32.25
CA ALA A 14 6.30 13.93 33.67
C ALA A 14 6.44 12.55 34.36
N GLY A 15 6.82 11.50 33.64
CA GLY A 15 6.95 10.13 34.19
C GLY A 15 5.61 9.46 34.51
N LEU A 16 4.50 9.95 33.94
CA LEU A 16 3.14 9.47 34.20
C LEU A 16 2.73 8.30 33.28
N THR A 17 3.52 8.01 32.25
CA THR A 17 3.23 6.96 31.27
C THR A 17 4.21 5.80 31.37
N ASN A 18 3.71 4.61 31.06
CA ASN A 18 4.51 3.45 30.67
C ASN A 18 3.85 2.81 29.44
N GLU A 19 4.46 1.74 28.91
CA GLU A 19 3.92 1.04 27.74
C GLU A 19 2.45 0.65 27.89
N LYS A 20 2.05 0.11 29.05
CA LYS A 20 0.65 -0.28 29.32
C LYS A 20 -0.30 0.92 29.25
N ILE A 21 0.08 2.06 29.83
CA ILE A 21 -0.71 3.29 29.80
C ILE A 21 -0.80 3.84 28.37
N MET A 22 0.31 3.84 27.63
CA MET A 22 0.34 4.28 26.23
C MET A 22 -0.58 3.43 25.34
N TRP A 23 -0.50 2.10 25.45
CA TRP A 23 -1.39 1.20 24.71
C TRP A 23 -2.86 1.39 25.07
N LYS A 24 -3.18 1.59 26.35
CA LYS A 24 -4.55 1.91 26.77
C LYS A 24 -5.03 3.23 26.15
N SER A 25 -4.16 4.24 26.08
CA SER A 25 -4.47 5.51 25.45
C SER A 25 -4.74 5.35 23.95
N ILE A 26 -3.88 4.62 23.23
CA ILE A 26 -4.03 4.31 21.79
C ILE A 26 -5.31 3.49 21.54
N ALA A 27 -5.68 2.58 22.44
CA ALA A 27 -6.94 1.83 22.32
C ALA A 27 -8.17 2.74 22.29
N GLY A 28 -8.17 3.83 23.07
CA GLY A 28 -9.24 4.84 23.02
C GLY A 28 -9.32 5.58 21.68
N VAL A 29 -8.17 5.83 21.03
CA VAL A 29 -8.14 6.39 19.67
C VAL A 29 -8.70 5.39 18.67
N SER A 30 -8.41 4.10 18.83
CA SER A 30 -8.94 3.04 17.95
C SER A 30 -10.48 2.98 17.97
N GLU A 31 -11.11 3.19 19.12
CA GLU A 31 -12.58 3.28 19.23
C GLU A 31 -13.14 4.48 18.44
N MET A 32 -12.49 5.64 18.56
CA MET A 32 -12.85 6.82 17.76
C MET A 32 -12.64 6.60 16.26
N LEU A 33 -11.58 5.89 15.86
CA LEU A 33 -11.34 5.52 14.45
C LEU A 33 -12.45 4.63 13.88
N GLN A 34 -13.19 3.87 14.69
CA GLN A 34 -14.38 3.14 14.20
C GLN A 34 -15.50 4.09 13.77
N LEU A 35 -15.64 5.25 14.43
CA LEU A 35 -16.59 6.28 14.02
C LEU A 35 -16.14 6.92 12.71
N VAL A 36 -14.84 7.25 12.58
CA VAL A 36 -14.26 7.77 11.34
C VAL A 36 -14.44 6.77 10.20
N LYS A 37 -14.18 5.48 10.43
CA LYS A 37 -14.40 4.43 9.42
C LYS A 37 -15.83 4.39 8.89
N ARG A 38 -16.82 4.60 9.77
CA ARG A 38 -18.24 4.58 9.42
C ARG A 38 -18.66 5.84 8.68
N ASP A 39 -18.28 7.01 9.20
CA ASP A 39 -18.82 8.30 8.75
C ASP A 39 -17.94 8.97 7.68
N HIS A 40 -16.65 8.66 7.65
CA HIS A 40 -15.61 9.21 6.76
C HIS A 40 -14.62 8.11 6.31
N PRO A 41 -15.06 7.09 5.56
CA PRO A 41 -14.26 5.92 5.23
C PRO A 41 -12.96 6.23 4.46
N GLU A 42 -12.95 7.27 3.62
CA GLU A 42 -11.74 7.70 2.88
C GLU A 42 -10.66 8.22 3.83
N MET A 43 -11.03 9.09 4.78
CA MET A 43 -10.14 9.60 5.82
C MET A 43 -9.60 8.46 6.71
N TYR A 44 -10.43 7.46 7.01
CA TYR A 44 -9.97 6.27 7.72
C TYR A 44 -8.93 5.50 6.91
N TRP A 45 -9.16 5.29 5.60
CA TRP A 45 -8.23 4.57 4.74
C TRP A 45 -6.89 5.31 4.58
N GLU A 46 -6.93 6.63 4.38
CA GLU A 46 -5.75 7.50 4.32
C GLU A 46 -4.93 7.41 5.61
N PHE A 47 -5.58 7.61 6.76
CA PHE A 47 -4.93 7.48 8.06
C PHE A 47 -4.33 6.09 8.26
N MET A 48 -5.09 5.03 7.99
CA MET A 48 -4.61 3.66 8.15
C MET A 48 -3.46 3.34 7.20
N ARG A 49 -3.46 3.89 5.99
CA ARG A 49 -2.36 3.78 5.03
C ARG A 49 -1.10 4.42 5.60
N GLU A 50 -1.18 5.68 6.04
CA GLU A 50 -0.05 6.39 6.63
C GLU A 50 0.54 5.61 7.81
N GLN A 51 -0.30 5.16 8.76
CA GLN A 51 0.15 4.38 9.91
C GLN A 51 0.75 3.03 9.50
N HIS A 52 0.20 2.36 8.49
CA HIS A 52 0.77 1.12 7.95
C HIS A 52 2.14 1.38 7.32
N GLY A 53 2.30 2.47 6.57
CA GLY A 53 3.57 2.88 5.98
C GLY A 53 4.65 3.09 7.03
N ILE A 54 4.32 3.81 8.11
CA ILE A 54 5.22 4.06 9.25
C ILE A 54 5.62 2.75 9.95
N LEU A 55 4.67 1.84 10.19
CA LEU A 55 4.91 0.62 10.98
C LEU A 55 5.55 -0.53 10.19
N TYR A 56 5.25 -0.63 8.90
CA TYR A 56 5.64 -1.77 8.06
C TYR A 56 6.55 -1.37 6.89
N GLY A 57 7.02 -0.12 6.84
CA GLY A 57 8.01 0.34 5.88
C GLY A 57 7.49 0.39 4.45
N ASN A 58 6.25 0.87 4.25
CA ASN A 58 5.62 1.01 2.93
C ASN A 58 5.53 -0.31 2.12
N HIS A 59 5.36 -1.43 2.82
CA HIS A 59 5.15 -2.74 2.21
C HIS A 59 3.70 -3.17 2.34
N TYR A 60 3.12 -3.66 1.25
CA TYR A 60 1.73 -4.08 1.22
C TYR A 60 1.46 -5.29 2.12
N ASN A 61 0.32 -5.23 2.82
CA ASN A 61 -0.41 -6.41 3.27
C ASN A 61 -1.55 -6.73 2.29
N GLU A 62 -2.30 -7.78 2.59
CA GLU A 62 -3.43 -8.23 1.78
C GLU A 62 -4.51 -7.16 1.63
N SER A 63 -4.92 -6.50 2.72
CA SER A 63 -6.05 -5.58 2.71
C SER A 63 -5.81 -4.37 1.82
N PHE A 64 -4.63 -3.73 1.93
CA PHE A 64 -4.28 -2.59 1.07
C PHE A 64 -4.06 -3.02 -0.38
N ALA A 65 -3.48 -4.21 -0.61
CA ALA A 65 -3.24 -4.69 -1.96
C ALA A 65 -4.53 -5.03 -2.70
N ILE A 66 -5.47 -5.70 -2.03
CA ILE A 66 -6.81 -5.98 -2.60
C ILE A 66 -7.54 -4.67 -2.86
N HIS A 67 -7.51 -3.73 -1.92
CA HIS A 67 -8.13 -2.42 -2.10
C HIS A 67 -7.58 -1.72 -3.35
N ASP A 68 -6.26 -1.54 -3.44
CA ASP A 68 -5.63 -0.79 -4.53
C ASP A 68 -5.79 -1.48 -5.88
N VAL A 69 -5.66 -2.80 -5.93
CA VAL A 69 -5.83 -3.55 -7.17
C VAL A 69 -7.29 -3.56 -7.62
N SER A 70 -8.27 -3.58 -6.71
CA SER A 70 -9.69 -3.52 -7.09
C SER A 70 -10.10 -2.21 -7.73
N MET A 71 -9.31 -1.15 -7.50
CA MET A 71 -9.53 0.20 -8.02
C MET A 71 -8.82 0.46 -9.36
N ILE A 72 -8.01 -0.49 -9.84
CA ILE A 72 -7.35 -0.40 -11.14
C ILE A 72 -8.41 -0.45 -12.24
N ARG A 73 -8.30 0.47 -13.21
CA ARG A 73 -9.17 0.53 -14.38
C ARG A 73 -8.32 0.71 -15.63
N TYR A 74 -8.54 -0.10 -16.65
CA TYR A 74 -7.79 -0.03 -17.90
C TYR A 74 -8.64 -0.46 -19.09
N THR A 75 -8.14 -0.22 -20.29
CA THR A 75 -8.74 -0.74 -21.53
C THR A 75 -7.75 -1.71 -22.15
N ASP A 76 -8.19 -2.94 -22.38
CA ASP A 76 -7.33 -3.98 -22.97
C ASP A 76 -7.06 -3.75 -24.47
N ARG A 77 -6.22 -4.61 -25.06
CA ARG A 77 -5.90 -4.59 -26.49
C ARG A 77 -7.10 -4.73 -27.41
N MET A 78 -8.19 -5.33 -26.94
CA MET A 78 -9.43 -5.50 -27.69
C MET A 78 -10.37 -4.30 -27.54
N GLY A 79 -9.97 -3.25 -26.82
CA GLY A 79 -10.80 -2.09 -26.54
C GLY A 79 -11.83 -2.33 -25.44
N LYS A 80 -11.73 -3.43 -24.69
CA LYS A 80 -12.65 -3.72 -23.59
C LYS A 80 -12.20 -3.01 -22.33
N LYS A 81 -13.14 -2.33 -21.67
CA LYS A 81 -12.91 -1.75 -20.33
C LYS A 81 -12.87 -2.85 -19.29
N CYS A 82 -11.79 -2.86 -18.51
CA CYS A 82 -11.52 -3.81 -17.44
C CYS A 82 -11.33 -3.07 -16.12
N GLU A 83 -11.67 -3.73 -15.02
CA GLU A 83 -11.51 -3.26 -13.65
C GLU A 83 -10.96 -4.39 -12.80
N GLY A 84 -10.08 -4.07 -11.85
CA GLY A 84 -9.47 -5.05 -10.97
C GLY A 84 -8.21 -5.72 -11.55
N PRO A 85 -7.80 -6.86 -10.97
CA PRO A 85 -6.59 -7.57 -11.37
C PRO A 85 -6.72 -8.21 -12.75
N TYR A 86 -5.61 -8.26 -13.48
CA TYR A 86 -5.43 -9.15 -14.62
C TYR A 86 -4.91 -10.53 -14.19
N TRP A 87 -3.93 -10.57 -13.30
CA TRP A 87 -3.35 -11.80 -12.76
C TRP A 87 -3.75 -12.03 -11.31
N THR A 88 -3.96 -13.30 -10.96
CA THR A 88 -4.06 -13.73 -9.55
C THR A 88 -2.69 -13.66 -8.86
N LEU A 89 -2.71 -13.70 -7.54
CA LEU A 89 -1.49 -13.76 -6.73
C LEU A 89 -0.62 -14.96 -7.10
N GLU A 90 -1.24 -16.14 -7.29
CA GLU A 90 -0.53 -17.38 -7.64
C GLU A 90 0.12 -17.30 -9.02
N GLN A 91 -0.55 -16.67 -9.99
CA GLN A 91 0.01 -16.44 -11.32
C GLN A 91 1.25 -15.55 -11.24
N ILE A 92 1.21 -14.47 -10.45
CA ILE A 92 2.34 -13.57 -10.24
C ILE A 92 3.48 -14.29 -9.52
N GLU A 93 3.21 -15.02 -8.44
CA GLU A 93 4.25 -15.75 -7.71
C GLU A 93 4.92 -16.80 -8.60
N SER A 94 4.15 -17.50 -9.44
CA SER A 94 4.66 -18.47 -10.39
C SER A 94 5.54 -17.81 -11.47
N ALA A 95 5.04 -16.76 -12.12
CA ALA A 95 5.72 -16.06 -13.20
C ALA A 95 7.03 -15.38 -12.74
N THR A 96 7.16 -15.11 -11.44
CA THR A 96 8.27 -14.31 -10.89
C THR A 96 9.18 -15.05 -9.91
N LYS A 97 8.97 -16.35 -9.73
CA LYS A 97 9.67 -17.19 -8.74
C LYS A 97 11.20 -17.13 -8.80
N GLY A 98 11.77 -16.90 -9.98
CA GLY A 98 13.22 -16.86 -10.21
C GLY A 98 13.85 -15.46 -10.13
N MET A 99 13.06 -14.42 -9.86
CA MET A 99 13.55 -13.05 -9.86
C MET A 99 14.09 -12.64 -8.47
N ALA A 100 15.13 -11.81 -8.46
CA ALA A 100 15.66 -11.23 -7.24
C ALA A 100 14.79 -10.05 -6.79
N TYR A 101 14.61 -9.89 -5.48
CA TYR A 101 13.82 -8.80 -4.91
C TYR A 101 14.56 -8.15 -3.74
N PRO A 102 14.34 -6.84 -3.49
CA PRO A 102 14.81 -6.19 -2.27
C PRO A 102 14.31 -6.91 -1.01
N SER A 103 15.12 -6.88 0.04
CA SER A 103 14.73 -7.44 1.34
C SER A 103 13.43 -6.81 1.84
N GLY A 104 12.54 -7.62 2.41
CA GLY A 104 11.23 -7.18 2.90
C GLY A 104 10.11 -7.16 1.86
N THR A 105 10.42 -7.30 0.55
CA THR A 105 9.40 -7.37 -0.50
C THR A 105 8.38 -8.48 -0.22
N THR A 106 7.11 -8.11 -0.11
CA THR A 106 6.02 -9.04 0.13
C THR A 106 5.45 -9.57 -1.18
N LYS A 107 4.73 -10.68 -1.11
CA LYS A 107 3.94 -11.17 -2.25
C LYS A 107 2.87 -10.16 -2.69
N TRP A 108 2.41 -9.32 -1.77
CA TRP A 108 1.42 -8.28 -2.04
C TRP A 108 2.01 -7.08 -2.77
N ASP A 109 3.27 -6.71 -2.50
CA ASP A 109 3.97 -5.70 -3.30
C ASP A 109 4.04 -6.12 -4.76
N LYS A 110 4.37 -7.40 -5.01
CA LYS A 110 4.38 -7.99 -6.34
C LYS A 110 2.97 -7.96 -6.95
N TYR A 111 1.97 -8.38 -6.20
CA TYR A 111 0.57 -8.40 -6.66
C TYR A 111 0.11 -7.05 -7.19
N VAL A 112 0.39 -5.97 -6.44
CA VAL A 112 0.05 -4.60 -6.83
C VAL A 112 0.91 -4.15 -8.00
N ALA A 113 2.24 -4.34 -7.94
CA ALA A 113 3.17 -3.88 -8.96
C ALA A 113 2.87 -4.45 -10.35
N PHE A 114 2.70 -5.77 -10.46
CA PHE A 114 2.51 -6.40 -11.77
C PHE A 114 1.12 -6.14 -12.34
N ASN A 115 0.06 -6.13 -11.51
CA ASN A 115 -1.27 -5.76 -12.00
C ASN A 115 -1.37 -4.28 -12.40
N GLY A 116 -0.79 -3.37 -11.61
CA GLY A 116 -0.73 -1.95 -11.93
C GLY A 116 0.03 -1.69 -13.23
N PHE A 117 1.22 -2.29 -13.37
CA PHE A 117 2.00 -2.11 -14.60
C PHE A 117 1.33 -2.73 -15.83
N TYR A 118 0.67 -3.87 -15.67
CA TYR A 118 -0.12 -4.46 -16.75
C TYR A 118 -1.20 -3.50 -17.22
N ALA A 119 -1.98 -2.95 -16.29
CA ALA A 119 -3.07 -2.03 -16.62
C ALA A 119 -2.60 -0.84 -17.48
N ASP A 120 -1.44 -0.27 -17.15
CA ASP A 120 -0.87 0.88 -17.88
C ASP A 120 -0.24 0.52 -19.24
N THR A 121 0.28 -0.70 -19.39
CA THR A 121 1.14 -1.07 -20.53
C THR A 121 0.59 -2.20 -21.42
N CYS A 122 -0.55 -2.80 -21.04
CA CYS A 122 -1.11 -3.98 -21.70
C CYS A 122 -1.42 -3.77 -23.18
N THR A 123 -1.61 -2.54 -23.65
CA THR A 123 -1.90 -2.24 -25.06
C THR A 123 -0.66 -2.21 -25.95
N VAL A 124 0.55 -2.14 -25.36
CA VAL A 124 1.81 -1.96 -26.10
C VAL A 124 2.87 -3.02 -25.80
N LEU A 125 2.86 -3.63 -24.61
CA LEU A 125 3.84 -4.66 -24.21
C LEU A 125 3.20 -6.04 -24.11
N GLU A 126 3.93 -7.09 -24.49
CA GLU A 126 3.56 -8.49 -24.22
C GLU A 126 3.79 -8.84 -22.74
N GLU A 127 3.09 -9.85 -22.23
CA GLU A 127 3.15 -10.24 -20.80
C GLU A 127 4.57 -10.44 -20.28
N GLU A 128 5.45 -11.11 -21.03
CA GLU A 128 6.84 -11.32 -20.61
C GLU A 128 7.63 -10.00 -20.50
N GLN A 129 7.34 -9.04 -21.39
CA GLN A 129 7.95 -7.71 -21.35
C GLN A 129 7.40 -6.90 -20.17
N ILE A 130 6.09 -6.99 -19.90
CA ILE A 130 5.43 -6.36 -18.74
C ILE A 130 6.06 -6.86 -17.45
N ILE A 131 6.20 -8.17 -17.28
CA ILE A 131 6.83 -8.75 -16.07
C ILE A 131 8.28 -8.25 -15.91
N LYS A 132 9.10 -8.29 -16.97
CA LYS A 132 10.50 -7.82 -16.90
C LYS A 132 10.60 -6.32 -16.61
N ALA A 133 9.77 -5.51 -17.28
CA ALA A 133 9.78 -4.06 -17.13
C ALA A 133 9.26 -3.63 -15.76
N ALA A 134 8.14 -4.20 -15.30
CA ALA A 134 7.61 -3.95 -13.96
C ALA A 134 8.61 -4.36 -12.87
N HIS A 135 9.29 -5.51 -13.05
CA HIS A 135 10.34 -5.94 -12.14
C HIS A 135 11.48 -4.91 -12.05
N LYS A 136 12.00 -4.49 -13.21
CA LYS A 136 13.06 -3.48 -13.28
C LYS A 136 12.61 -2.14 -12.67
N PHE A 137 11.40 -1.71 -12.98
CA PHE A 137 10.87 -0.41 -12.60
C PHE A 137 10.53 -0.32 -11.10
N TYR A 138 9.92 -1.33 -10.50
CA TYR A 138 9.45 -1.26 -9.10
C TYR A 138 10.43 -1.81 -8.08
N PHE A 139 11.27 -2.79 -8.46
CA PHE A 139 12.08 -3.54 -7.50
C PHE A 139 13.59 -3.42 -7.72
N MET A 140 14.02 -2.87 -8.86
CA MET A 140 15.43 -2.74 -9.23
C MET A 140 15.77 -1.31 -9.67
N ASP A 141 14.98 -0.34 -9.21
CA ASP A 141 15.23 1.08 -9.39
C ASP A 141 16.07 1.59 -8.21
N GLU A 142 17.31 1.97 -8.50
CA GLU A 142 18.27 2.43 -7.50
C GLU A 142 18.02 3.88 -7.07
N ASP A 143 17.26 4.64 -7.88
CA ASP A 143 16.95 6.05 -7.63
C ASP A 143 15.68 6.22 -6.77
N ALA A 144 14.95 5.13 -6.52
CA ALA A 144 13.69 5.15 -5.79
C ALA A 144 13.84 4.70 -4.32
N PRO A 145 13.05 5.27 -3.41
CA PRO A 145 12.98 4.78 -2.03
C PRO A 145 12.40 3.36 -1.95
N GLN A 146 12.66 2.69 -0.83
CA GLN A 146 12.02 1.42 -0.50
C GLN A 146 10.49 1.57 -0.46
N GLY A 147 9.78 0.55 -0.94
CA GLY A 147 8.32 0.61 -1.05
C GLY A 147 7.84 1.47 -2.22
N LYS A 148 8.65 1.63 -3.29
CA LYS A 148 8.29 2.44 -4.47
C LYS A 148 6.85 2.20 -4.96
N ILE A 149 6.40 0.95 -5.07
CA ILE A 149 5.04 0.65 -5.54
C ILE A 149 3.96 1.21 -4.60
N TRP A 150 4.18 1.17 -3.29
CA TRP A 150 3.26 1.76 -2.31
C TRP A 150 3.15 3.27 -2.48
N LEU A 151 4.30 3.95 -2.55
CA LEU A 151 4.37 5.39 -2.73
C LEU A 151 3.80 5.83 -4.08
N TYR A 152 4.01 5.01 -5.12
CA TYR A 152 3.43 5.26 -6.44
C TYR A 152 1.90 5.20 -6.39
N MET A 153 1.33 4.14 -5.81
CA MET A 153 -0.14 4.03 -5.71
C MET A 153 -0.73 5.12 -4.83
N GLU A 154 -0.08 5.45 -3.70
CA GLU A 154 -0.46 6.56 -2.83
C GLU A 154 -0.51 7.90 -3.58
N ALA A 155 0.53 8.23 -4.36
CA ALA A 155 0.54 9.46 -5.17
C ALA A 155 -0.59 9.50 -6.21
N MET A 156 -1.04 8.34 -6.71
CA MET A 156 -2.18 8.26 -7.64
C MET A 156 -3.54 8.43 -6.95
N TYR A 157 -3.60 8.27 -5.63
CA TYR A 157 -4.79 8.59 -4.84
C TYR A 157 -4.91 10.11 -4.61
N ASP A 158 -3.83 10.74 -4.18
CA ASP A 158 -3.81 12.17 -3.85
C ASP A 158 -4.08 13.08 -5.07
N ALA A 159 -3.85 12.55 -6.27
CA ALA A 159 -4.09 13.25 -7.52
C ALA A 159 -5.56 13.22 -8.02
N LYS A 160 -6.45 12.46 -7.36
CA LYS A 160 -7.88 12.35 -7.73
C LYS A 160 -8.74 13.40 -7.03
#